data_AF-A0A957R7J4-F1
#
_entry.id   AF-A0A957R7J4-F1
#
_cell.length_a   1.000
_cell.length_b   1.000
_cell.length_c   1.000
_cell.angle_alpha   90.00
_cell.angle_beta   90.00
_cell.angle_gamma   90.00
#
_symmetry.space_group_name_H-M   'P 1'
#
loop_
_entity.id
_entity.type
_entity.pdbx_description
1 polymer ?
#
loop_
_entity_poly.entity_id
_entity_poly.type
_entity_poly.pdbx_seq_one_letter_code
_entity_poly.pdbx_strand_id
1 'polypeptide(L)'
;MSEELTYEQFKELLNKQANRIMDDLALAATGTLDVQIEIPSGIDALTDIAIGFTYLVEDMQALLRKQQTMNQLLEQRVAERTQELELQSKQLQETLEDLRFAQKRYVRDEWEDYAADWLADSMDNLLDEQVWNKAIATAIEKQQIVSEVNGEQQSTVAIPVNYGDELIGVLGFNSKEMATWDEEDLAAVSDIAEQVGLALENQRLFEQTQQALATTEQQAKNLATLNEMAAELNTAISLDEIYRVAISRTLPIVNATYTSLIVLNHQNGTADS
;
A
#
# COMPACT_ATOMS: atom_id res chain seq x y z
N MET A 1 31.39 3.39 75.22
CA MET A 1 30.46 2.82 76.22
C MET A 1 29.14 2.61 75.51
N SER A 2 28.87 1.38 75.08
CA SER A 2 27.54 0.99 74.61
C SER A 2 26.71 0.65 75.85
N GLU A 3 25.64 1.38 76.12
CA GLU A 3 24.61 0.91 77.05
C GLU A 3 24.06 -0.40 76.49
N GLU A 4 24.26 -1.51 77.21
CA GLU A 4 23.56 -2.76 76.90
C GLU A 4 22.06 -2.53 77.14
N LEU A 5 21.28 -2.52 76.05
CA LEU A 5 19.83 -2.46 76.14
C LEU A 5 19.34 -3.62 77.00
N THR A 6 18.44 -3.31 77.94
CA THR A 6 17.69 -4.36 78.63
C THR A 6 16.80 -5.13 77.64
N TYR A 7 16.47 -6.38 77.96
CA TYR A 7 15.64 -7.23 77.10
C TYR A 7 14.30 -6.55 76.72
N GLU A 8 13.66 -5.85 77.67
CA GLU A 8 12.41 -5.12 77.40
C GLU A 8 12.64 -3.92 76.47
N GLN A 9 13.72 -3.16 76.64
CA GLN A 9 14.06 -2.07 75.73
C GLN A 9 14.38 -2.58 74.32
N PHE A 10 15.06 -3.72 74.19
CA PHE A 10 15.35 -4.35 72.89
C PHE A 10 14.07 -4.80 72.20
N LYS A 11 13.16 -5.43 72.95
CA LYS A 11 11.87 -5.90 72.43
C LYS A 11 10.97 -4.75 72.00
N GLU A 12 10.96 -3.65 72.75
CA GLU A 12 10.24 -2.43 72.40
C GLU A 12 10.83 -1.76 71.15
N LEU A 13 12.16 -1.68 71.05
CA LEU A 13 12.86 -1.17 69.87
C LEU A 13 12.57 -2.02 68.62
N LEU A 14 12.67 -3.35 68.75
CA LEU A 14 12.40 -4.30 67.68
C LEU A 14 10.95 -4.19 67.17
N ASN A 15 9.97 -4.17 68.07
CA ASN A 15 8.57 -4.01 67.69
C ASN A 15 8.31 -2.66 67.00
N LYS A 16 8.89 -1.57 67.52
CA LYS A 16 8.72 -0.24 66.94
C LYS A 16 9.33 -0.15 65.54
N GLN A 17 10.55 -0.66 65.35
CA GLN A 17 11.23 -0.64 64.06
C GLN A 17 10.56 -1.60 63.05
N ALA A 18 10.16 -2.81 63.48
CA ALA A 18 9.50 -3.78 62.61
C ALA A 18 8.12 -3.29 62.13
N ASN A 19 7.31 -2.70 63.03
CA ASN A 19 6.02 -2.14 62.64
C ASN A 19 6.19 -1.01 61.62
N ARG A 20 7.21 -0.16 61.79
CA ARG A 20 7.48 0.94 60.86
C ARG A 20 7.86 0.45 59.46
N ILE A 21 8.74 -0.56 59.37
CA ILE A 21 9.09 -1.19 58.08
C ILE A 21 7.84 -1.82 57.44
N MET A 22 6.97 -2.45 58.24
CA MET A 22 5.72 -3.04 57.75
C MET A 22 4.73 -2.00 57.24
N ASP A 23 4.66 -0.82 57.85
CA ASP A 23 3.82 0.29 57.37
C ASP A 23 4.33 0.81 56.02
N ASP A 24 5.65 0.98 55.87
CA ASP A 24 6.28 1.38 54.60
C ASP A 24 6.06 0.33 53.49
N LEU A 25 6.16 -0.96 53.85
CA LEU A 25 5.87 -2.10 52.96
C LEU A 25 4.41 -2.11 52.51
N ALA A 26 3.47 -1.90 53.43
CA ALA A 26 2.05 -1.88 53.13
C ALA A 26 1.72 -0.73 52.16
N LEU A 27 2.34 0.43 52.37
CA LEU A 27 2.19 1.59 51.49
C LEU A 27 2.71 1.30 50.07
N ALA A 28 3.91 0.73 49.95
CA ALA A 28 4.47 0.32 48.66
C ALA A 28 3.61 -0.74 47.94
N ALA A 29 3.09 -1.73 48.67
CA ALA A 29 2.23 -2.77 48.13
C ALA A 29 0.90 -2.25 47.59
N THR A 30 0.42 -1.09 48.07
CA THR A 30 -0.76 -0.42 47.52
C THR A 30 -0.47 0.39 46.24
N GLY A 31 0.77 0.35 45.74
CA GLY A 31 1.20 1.02 44.51
C GLY A 31 1.81 2.41 44.72
N THR A 32 1.90 2.87 45.97
CA THR A 32 2.59 4.13 46.31
C THR A 32 4.05 3.80 46.56
N LEU A 33 4.88 3.91 45.52
CA LEU A 33 6.30 3.59 45.60
C LEU A 33 7.18 4.77 46.00
N ASP A 34 6.63 5.98 46.16
CA ASP A 34 7.36 7.16 46.65
C ASP A 34 7.50 7.12 48.19
N VAL A 35 8.15 6.06 48.69
CA VAL A 35 8.33 5.80 50.11
C VAL A 35 9.82 5.80 50.40
N GLN A 36 10.26 6.67 51.32
CA GLN A 36 11.62 6.68 51.82
C GLN A 36 11.71 5.78 53.05
N ILE A 37 12.26 4.58 52.86
CA ILE A 37 12.45 3.62 53.96
C ILE A 37 13.61 4.10 54.82
N GLU A 38 13.31 4.45 56.07
CA GLU A 38 14.33 4.86 57.03
C GLU A 38 15.12 3.62 57.50
N ILE A 39 16.43 3.61 57.29
CA ILE A 39 17.27 2.47 57.67
C ILE A 39 17.45 2.47 59.19
N PRO A 40 16.89 1.48 59.92
CA PRO A 40 17.05 1.42 61.37
C PRO A 40 18.50 1.10 61.74
N SER A 41 18.90 1.47 62.96
CA SER A 41 20.20 1.11 63.54
C SER A 41 20.02 0.33 64.84
N GLY A 42 21.00 -0.52 65.16
CA GLY A 42 21.03 -1.33 66.39
C GLY A 42 20.49 -2.76 66.27
N ILE A 43 19.85 -3.12 65.15
CA ILE A 43 19.36 -4.49 64.87
C ILE A 43 19.70 -4.86 63.42
N ASP A 44 20.85 -5.52 63.21
CA ASP A 44 21.42 -5.77 61.87
C ASP A 44 20.43 -6.46 60.91
N ALA A 45 19.65 -7.43 61.39
CA ALA A 45 18.66 -8.12 60.57
C ALA A 45 17.56 -7.18 60.03
N LEU A 46 17.13 -6.17 60.80
CA LEU A 46 16.14 -5.19 60.32
C LEU A 46 16.79 -4.16 59.38
N THR A 47 18.05 -3.82 59.62
CA THR A 47 18.86 -2.98 58.72
C THR A 47 18.98 -3.61 57.34
N ASP A 48 19.37 -4.89 57.26
CA ASP A 48 19.54 -5.61 56.00
C ASP A 48 18.22 -5.74 55.23
N ILE A 49 17.11 -6.01 55.93
CA ILE A 49 15.77 -6.08 55.34
C ILE A 49 15.37 -4.71 54.78
N ALA A 50 15.58 -3.63 55.53
CA ALA A 50 15.26 -2.28 55.08
C ALA A 50 16.07 -1.90 53.83
N ILE A 51 17.37 -2.21 53.79
CA ILE A 51 18.24 -1.96 52.63
C ILE A 51 17.77 -2.75 51.40
N GLY A 52 17.51 -4.06 51.56
CA GLY A 52 17.02 -4.90 50.46
C GLY A 52 15.68 -4.42 49.92
N PHE A 53 14.81 -3.92 50.80
CA PHE A 53 13.53 -3.37 50.41
C PHE A 53 13.67 -2.02 49.67
N THR A 54 14.61 -1.15 50.08
CA THR A 54 14.92 0.09 49.35
C THR A 54 15.32 -0.19 47.90
N TYR A 55 16.22 -1.16 47.67
CA TYR A 55 16.61 -1.54 46.31
C TYR A 55 15.44 -2.09 45.50
N LEU A 56 14.56 -2.89 46.12
CA LEU A 56 13.38 -3.43 45.45
C LEU A 56 12.40 -2.31 45.03
N VAL A 57 12.17 -1.32 45.90
CA VAL A 57 11.33 -0.17 45.58
C VAL A 57 11.95 0.67 44.45
N GLU A 58 13.26 0.92 44.50
CA GLU A 58 13.98 1.64 43.44
C GLU A 58 13.88 0.93 42.08
N ASP A 59 14.07 -0.39 42.05
CA ASP A 59 13.93 -1.21 40.84
C ASP A 59 12.49 -1.18 40.30
N MET A 60 11.49 -1.29 41.17
CA MET A 60 10.08 -1.19 40.77
C MET A 60 9.75 0.20 40.21
N GLN A 61 10.26 1.27 40.82
CA GLN A 61 10.11 2.64 40.29
C GLN A 61 10.80 2.79 38.93
N ALA A 62 11.98 2.19 38.75
CA ALA A 62 12.69 2.22 37.47
C ALA A 62 11.90 1.46 36.38
N LEU A 63 11.32 0.31 36.72
CA LEU A 63 10.48 -0.47 35.82
C LEU A 63 9.21 0.27 35.42
N LEU A 64 8.52 0.91 36.37
CA LEU A 64 7.33 1.72 36.08
C LEU A 64 7.65 2.92 35.20
N ARG A 65 8.76 3.63 35.46
CA ARG A 65 9.23 4.71 34.58
C ARG A 65 9.48 4.19 33.16
N LYS A 66 10.15 3.05 33.03
CA LYS A 66 10.39 2.42 31.73
C LYS A 66 9.09 2.02 31.02
N GLN A 67 8.12 1.48 31.75
CA GLN A 67 6.81 1.11 31.20
C GLN A 67 6.04 2.35 30.74
N GLN A 68 6.05 3.45 31.50
CA GLN A 68 5.42 4.71 31.12
C GLN A 68 6.04 5.29 29.85
N THR A 69 7.38 5.34 29.77
CA THR A 69 8.07 5.79 28.56
C THR A 69 7.74 4.90 27.36
N MET A 70 7.69 3.58 27.54
CA MET A 70 7.33 2.65 26.48
C MET A 70 5.89 2.87 26.00
N ASN A 71 4.94 3.06 26.91
CA ASN A 71 3.54 3.31 26.56
C ASN A 71 3.39 4.63 25.80
N GLN A 72 4.06 5.69 26.23
CA GLN A 72 4.08 6.97 25.51
C GLN A 72 4.64 6.82 24.09
N LEU A 73 5.73 6.06 23.93
CA LEU A 73 6.31 5.79 22.62
C LEU A 73 5.37 4.97 21.73
N LEU A 74 4.66 3.99 22.31
CA LEU A 74 3.67 3.20 21.59
C LEU A 74 2.49 4.08 21.15
N GLU A 75 1.97 4.91 22.03
CA GLU A 75 0.90 5.87 21.70
C GLU A 75 1.33 6.80 20.56
N GLN A 76 2.56 7.32 20.61
CA GLN A 76 3.12 8.14 19.55
C GLN A 76 3.23 7.37 18.23
N ARG A 77 3.77 6.14 18.23
CA ARG A 77 3.86 5.31 17.01
C ARG A 77 2.50 4.96 16.44
N VAL A 78 1.51 4.68 17.30
CA VAL A 78 0.14 4.40 16.86
C VAL A 78 -0.43 5.65 16.19
N ALA A 79 -0.29 6.83 16.79
CA ALA A 79 -0.76 8.08 16.21
C ALA A 79 -0.09 8.39 14.87
N GLU A 80 1.23 8.27 14.79
CA GLU A 80 2.01 8.46 13.55
C GLU A 80 1.55 7.48 12.46
N ARG A 81 1.39 6.20 12.80
CA ARG A 81 0.97 5.18 11.85
C ARG A 81 -0.47 5.38 11.38
N THR A 82 -1.36 5.81 12.27
CA THR A 82 -2.75 6.15 11.91
C THR A 82 -2.78 7.31 10.92
N GLN A 83 -2.03 8.39 11.17
CA GLN A 83 -1.95 9.51 10.22
C GLN A 83 -1.38 9.10 8.86
N GLU A 84 -0.34 8.28 8.86
CA GLU A 84 0.24 7.76 7.61
C GLU A 84 -0.77 6.91 6.84
N LEU A 85 -1.51 6.03 7.53
CA LEU A 85 -2.54 5.20 6.92
C LEU A 85 -3.72 6.04 6.38
N GLU A 86 -4.12 7.09 7.08
CA GLU A 86 -5.15 8.02 6.58
C GLU A 86 -4.70 8.74 5.31
N LEU A 87 -3.44 9.22 5.28
CA LEU A 87 -2.86 9.84 4.10
C LEU A 87 -2.77 8.85 2.92
N GLN A 88 -2.27 7.64 3.17
CA GLN A 88 -2.20 6.58 2.16
C GLN A 88 -3.58 6.18 1.66
N SER A 89 -4.56 6.05 2.55
CA SER A 89 -5.96 5.74 2.19
C SER A 89 -6.55 6.83 1.32
N LYS A 90 -6.34 8.10 1.66
CA LYS A 90 -6.81 9.22 0.84
C LYS A 90 -6.14 9.24 -0.53
N GLN A 91 -4.83 9.05 -0.58
CA GLN A 91 -4.09 9.04 -1.84
C GLN A 91 -4.47 7.83 -2.71
N LEU A 92 -4.76 6.67 -2.10
CA LEU A 92 -5.30 5.51 -2.80
C LEU A 92 -6.70 5.78 -3.34
N GLN A 93 -7.58 6.45 -2.59
CA GLN A 93 -8.90 6.85 -3.07
C GLN A 93 -8.79 7.80 -4.26
N GLU A 94 -7.96 8.84 -4.17
CA GLU A 94 -7.69 9.76 -5.29
C GLU A 94 -7.11 9.02 -6.50
N THR A 95 -6.15 8.11 -6.28
CA THR A 95 -5.57 7.28 -7.35
C THR A 95 -6.61 6.34 -7.97
N LEU A 96 -7.52 5.77 -7.18
CA LEU A 96 -8.61 4.92 -7.67
C LEU A 96 -9.67 5.72 -8.43
N GLU A 97 -9.95 6.96 -8.02
CA GLU A 97 -10.83 7.87 -8.76
C GLU A 97 -10.18 8.31 -10.07
N ASP A 98 -8.90 8.66 -10.05
CA ASP A 98 -8.10 8.97 -11.24
C ASP A 98 -8.00 7.76 -12.16
N LEU A 99 -7.79 6.55 -11.64
CA LEU A 99 -7.80 5.31 -12.41
C LEU A 99 -9.20 5.00 -12.95
N ARG A 100 -10.28 5.24 -12.19
CA ARG A 100 -11.65 5.07 -12.70
C ARG A 100 -12.00 6.10 -13.76
N PHE A 101 -11.52 7.34 -13.62
CA PHE A 101 -11.75 8.41 -14.58
C PHE A 101 -10.90 8.20 -15.83
N ALA A 102 -9.65 7.78 -15.66
CA ALA A 102 -8.77 7.32 -16.71
C ALA A 102 -9.37 6.09 -17.38
N GLN A 103 -9.84 5.07 -16.66
CA GLN A 103 -10.53 3.90 -17.21
C GLN A 103 -11.79 4.31 -17.98
N LYS A 104 -12.65 5.18 -17.44
CA LYS A 104 -13.82 5.71 -18.18
C LYS A 104 -13.43 6.48 -19.44
N ARG A 105 -12.31 7.21 -19.39
CA ARG A 105 -11.76 7.95 -20.54
C ARG A 105 -11.03 7.02 -21.52
N TYR A 106 -10.40 5.96 -21.04
CA TYR A 106 -9.57 5.01 -21.79
C TYR A 106 -10.45 3.95 -22.46
N VAL A 107 -11.52 3.50 -21.80
CA VAL A 107 -12.62 2.74 -22.43
C VAL A 107 -13.30 3.56 -23.53
N ARG A 108 -13.29 4.89 -23.47
CA ARG A 108 -13.79 5.76 -24.56
C ARG A 108 -12.74 6.06 -25.64
N ASP A 109 -11.50 6.39 -25.26
CA ASP A 109 -10.42 6.82 -26.16
C ASP A 109 -9.71 5.62 -26.85
N GLU A 110 -9.48 4.48 -26.18
CA GLU A 110 -8.88 3.28 -26.83
C GLU A 110 -9.88 2.46 -27.63
N TRP A 111 -11.18 2.48 -27.28
CA TRP A 111 -12.18 1.87 -28.15
C TRP A 111 -12.38 2.69 -29.42
N GLU A 112 -12.05 3.99 -29.46
CA GLU A 112 -12.00 4.73 -30.72
C GLU A 112 -10.89 4.18 -31.64
N ASP A 113 -9.68 3.88 -31.14
CA ASP A 113 -8.60 3.33 -31.97
C ASP A 113 -8.79 1.83 -32.31
N TYR A 114 -9.24 1.01 -31.34
CA TYR A 114 -9.45 -0.42 -31.53
C TYR A 114 -10.71 -0.72 -32.36
N ALA A 115 -11.78 0.06 -32.16
CA ALA A 115 -12.96 -0.03 -33.00
C ALA A 115 -12.76 0.72 -34.32
N ALA A 116 -11.93 1.77 -34.46
CA ALA A 116 -11.75 2.46 -35.75
C ALA A 116 -11.25 1.52 -36.86
N ASP A 117 -10.29 0.62 -36.56
CA ASP A 117 -9.75 -0.29 -37.58
C ASP A 117 -10.77 -1.39 -37.97
N TRP A 118 -11.57 -1.86 -37.01
CA TRP A 118 -12.62 -2.87 -37.23
C TRP A 118 -13.93 -2.28 -37.79
N LEU A 119 -14.27 -1.06 -37.38
CA LEU A 119 -15.38 -0.25 -37.87
C LEU A 119 -15.06 0.25 -39.27
N ALA A 120 -13.83 0.63 -39.61
CA ALA A 120 -13.50 1.06 -40.98
C ALA A 120 -13.83 -0.02 -42.03
N ASP A 121 -13.60 -1.29 -41.72
CA ASP A 121 -13.95 -2.43 -42.60
C ASP A 121 -15.46 -2.77 -42.55
N SER A 122 -16.14 -2.48 -41.44
CA SER A 122 -17.57 -2.76 -41.24
C SER A 122 -18.50 -1.60 -41.67
N MET A 123 -17.97 -0.38 -41.73
CA MET A 123 -18.67 0.86 -42.07
C MET A 123 -18.98 0.97 -43.57
N ASP A 124 -18.27 0.23 -44.42
CA ASP A 124 -18.51 0.17 -45.87
C ASP A 124 -19.88 -0.45 -46.22
N ASN A 125 -20.55 -1.07 -45.23
CA ASN A 125 -21.89 -1.67 -45.34
C ASN A 125 -22.97 -0.99 -44.48
N LEU A 126 -22.69 0.15 -43.83
CA LEU A 126 -23.70 0.86 -43.06
C LEU A 126 -24.77 1.46 -43.99
N LEU A 127 -26.02 1.06 -43.76
CA LEU A 127 -27.17 1.73 -44.33
C LEU A 127 -27.43 2.99 -43.52
N ASP A 128 -27.44 4.14 -44.20
CA ASP A 128 -27.74 5.48 -43.67
C ASP A 128 -27.06 5.80 -42.32
N GLU A 129 -25.88 6.41 -42.41
CA GLU A 129 -25.05 6.87 -41.29
C GLU A 129 -25.83 7.71 -40.26
N GLN A 130 -26.87 8.43 -40.69
CA GLN A 130 -27.64 9.32 -39.81
C GLN A 130 -28.58 8.55 -38.87
N VAL A 131 -29.15 7.44 -39.34
CA VAL A 131 -30.03 6.55 -38.56
C VAL A 131 -29.20 5.74 -37.56
N TRP A 132 -28.05 5.23 -38.01
CA TRP A 132 -27.10 4.51 -37.18
C TRP A 132 -26.56 5.36 -36.02
N ASN A 133 -26.09 6.57 -36.31
CA ASN A 133 -25.55 7.48 -35.29
C ASN A 133 -26.59 7.84 -34.22
N LYS A 134 -27.86 8.03 -34.63
CA LYS A 134 -28.95 8.31 -33.70
C LYS A 134 -29.28 7.11 -32.80
N ALA A 135 -29.31 5.90 -33.38
CA ALA A 135 -29.56 4.67 -32.63
C ALA A 135 -28.48 4.42 -31.58
N ILE A 136 -27.20 4.55 -31.94
CA ILE A 136 -26.07 4.43 -31.01
C ILE A 136 -26.16 5.48 -29.91
N ALA A 137 -26.32 6.76 -30.26
CA ALA A 137 -26.35 7.84 -29.27
C ALA A 137 -27.45 7.59 -28.22
N THR A 138 -28.62 7.14 -28.68
CA THR A 138 -29.75 6.81 -27.81
C THR A 138 -29.49 5.55 -26.98
N ALA A 139 -28.85 4.53 -27.55
CA ALA A 139 -28.51 3.30 -26.84
C ALA A 139 -27.46 3.53 -25.75
N ILE A 140 -26.48 4.40 -26.01
CA ILE A 140 -25.48 4.85 -25.03
C ILE A 140 -26.15 5.66 -23.91
N GLU A 141 -26.98 6.64 -24.28
CA GLU A 141 -27.63 7.53 -23.30
C GLU A 141 -28.60 6.77 -22.39
N LYS A 142 -29.39 5.86 -22.95
CA LYS A 142 -30.45 5.14 -22.22
C LYS A 142 -29.99 3.80 -21.66
N GLN A 143 -28.82 3.29 -22.09
CA GLN A 143 -28.34 1.94 -21.80
C GLN A 143 -29.41 0.88 -22.10
N GLN A 144 -30.09 1.04 -23.23
CA GLN A 144 -31.18 0.17 -23.66
C GLN A 144 -31.02 -0.18 -25.14
N ILE A 145 -31.64 -1.29 -25.52
CA ILE A 145 -31.77 -1.67 -26.92
C ILE A 145 -32.61 -0.60 -27.62
N VAL A 146 -32.09 -0.05 -28.72
CA VAL A 146 -32.78 0.97 -29.52
C VAL A 146 -32.93 0.47 -30.93
N SER A 147 -34.17 0.40 -31.40
CA SER A 147 -34.49 0.17 -32.81
C SER A 147 -34.91 1.48 -33.48
N GLU A 148 -34.26 1.83 -34.59
CA GLU A 148 -34.62 2.96 -35.45
C GLU A 148 -34.99 2.45 -36.85
N VAL A 149 -35.96 3.11 -37.49
CA VAL A 149 -36.46 2.74 -38.82
C VAL A 149 -36.44 3.98 -39.71
N ASN A 150 -35.85 3.85 -40.91
CA ASN A 150 -35.95 4.89 -41.95
C ASN A 150 -37.23 4.69 -42.76
N GLY A 151 -37.85 5.78 -43.22
CA GLY A 151 -39.07 5.84 -44.01
C GLY A 151 -39.09 5.07 -45.34
N GLU A 152 -38.01 4.35 -45.69
CA GLU A 152 -37.88 3.53 -46.90
C GLU A 152 -37.51 2.05 -46.64
N GLN A 153 -38.07 1.42 -45.59
CA GLN A 153 -37.92 -0.03 -45.32
C GLN A 153 -36.54 -0.47 -44.79
N GLN A 154 -35.77 0.40 -44.15
CA GLN A 154 -34.52 -0.01 -43.48
C GLN A 154 -34.70 0.05 -41.96
N SER A 155 -34.16 -0.94 -41.26
CA SER A 155 -34.22 -1.00 -39.79
C SER A 155 -32.85 -1.23 -39.21
N THR A 156 -32.59 -0.55 -38.11
CA THR A 156 -31.33 -0.59 -37.37
C THR A 156 -31.65 -0.92 -35.93
N VAL A 157 -30.89 -1.84 -35.33
CA VAL A 157 -30.92 -2.05 -33.88
C VAL A 157 -29.53 -1.83 -33.30
N ALA A 158 -29.47 -1.05 -32.23
CA ALA A 158 -28.28 -0.78 -31.45
C ALA A 158 -28.46 -1.39 -30.06
N ILE A 159 -27.51 -2.23 -29.66
CA ILE A 159 -27.59 -3.05 -28.45
C ILE A 159 -26.38 -2.73 -27.57
N PRO A 160 -26.59 -2.21 -26.36
CA PRO A 160 -25.52 -1.96 -25.41
C PRO A 160 -24.73 -3.24 -25.10
N VAL A 161 -23.41 -3.17 -25.14
CA VAL A 161 -22.51 -4.21 -24.64
C VAL A 161 -22.04 -3.77 -23.27
N ASN A 162 -22.47 -4.48 -22.23
CA ASN A 162 -22.16 -4.16 -20.84
C ASN A 162 -21.28 -5.26 -20.22
N TYR A 163 -20.46 -4.87 -19.26
CA TYR A 163 -19.82 -5.78 -18.31
C TYR A 163 -20.17 -5.32 -16.89
N GLY A 164 -21.03 -6.09 -16.20
CA GLY A 164 -21.65 -5.61 -14.96
C GLY A 164 -22.51 -4.36 -15.21
N ASP A 165 -22.24 -3.29 -14.45
CA ASP A 165 -22.93 -2.00 -14.59
C ASP A 165 -22.22 -1.02 -15.55
N GLU A 166 -21.13 -1.46 -16.20
CA GLU A 166 -20.30 -0.62 -17.08
C GLU A 166 -20.61 -0.88 -18.55
N LEU A 167 -20.97 0.19 -19.28
CA LEU A 167 -21.14 0.17 -20.73
C LEU A 167 -19.76 0.20 -21.39
N ILE A 168 -19.42 -0.87 -22.11
CA ILE A 168 -18.12 -1.00 -22.79
C ILE A 168 -18.22 -0.79 -24.30
N GLY A 169 -19.41 -0.89 -24.89
CA GLY A 169 -19.61 -0.65 -26.32
C GLY A 169 -21.06 -0.73 -26.78
N VAL A 170 -21.26 -0.65 -28.10
CA VAL A 170 -22.58 -0.85 -28.74
C VAL A 170 -22.43 -1.76 -29.94
N LEU A 171 -23.28 -2.78 -30.01
CA LEU A 171 -23.36 -3.72 -31.11
C LEU A 171 -24.52 -3.36 -32.03
N GLY A 172 -24.26 -3.34 -33.34
CA GLY A 172 -25.20 -2.86 -34.34
C GLY A 172 -25.64 -3.91 -35.33
N PHE A 173 -26.93 -3.92 -35.67
CA PHE A 173 -27.42 -4.65 -36.83
C PHE A 173 -28.24 -3.72 -37.72
N ASN A 174 -28.03 -3.86 -39.02
CA ASN A 174 -28.75 -3.11 -40.04
C ASN A 174 -29.39 -4.10 -41.02
N SER A 175 -30.66 -3.88 -41.33
CA SER A 175 -31.39 -4.65 -42.33
C SER A 175 -31.82 -3.74 -43.49
N LYS A 176 -31.60 -4.23 -44.72
CA LYS A 176 -32.01 -3.59 -45.99
C LYS A 176 -33.52 -3.65 -46.24
N GLU A 177 -34.22 -4.51 -45.51
CA GLU A 177 -35.68 -4.64 -45.51
C GLU A 177 -36.21 -4.36 -44.10
N MET A 178 -37.52 -4.05 -44.00
CA MET A 178 -38.19 -3.71 -42.74
C MET A 178 -38.25 -4.96 -41.86
N ALA A 179 -37.15 -5.23 -41.14
CA ALA A 179 -37.06 -6.35 -40.23
C ALA A 179 -37.91 -6.04 -39.00
N THR A 180 -38.82 -6.97 -38.70
CA THR A 180 -39.53 -6.96 -37.42
C THR A 180 -38.66 -7.75 -36.47
N TRP A 181 -37.81 -7.08 -35.72
CA TRP A 181 -37.05 -7.70 -34.63
C TRP A 181 -38.08 -8.11 -33.57
N ASP A 182 -38.35 -9.40 -33.46
CA ASP A 182 -39.24 -9.90 -32.42
C ASP A 182 -38.50 -10.02 -31.08
N GLU A 183 -39.24 -10.35 -30.02
CA GLU A 183 -38.64 -10.48 -28.68
C GLU A 183 -37.60 -11.62 -28.61
N GLU A 184 -37.72 -12.65 -29.46
CA GLU A 184 -36.80 -13.79 -29.50
C GLU A 184 -35.48 -13.40 -30.16
N ASP A 185 -35.54 -12.64 -31.26
CA ASP A 185 -34.38 -12.04 -31.91
C ASP A 185 -33.63 -11.10 -30.95
N LEU A 186 -34.35 -10.21 -30.28
CA LEU A 186 -33.74 -9.25 -29.35
C LEU A 186 -33.11 -9.94 -28.13
N ALA A 187 -33.75 -10.99 -27.61
CA ALA A 187 -33.21 -11.78 -26.51
C ALA A 187 -31.92 -12.50 -26.93
N ALA A 188 -31.93 -13.19 -28.07
CA ALA A 188 -30.76 -13.91 -28.57
C ALA A 188 -29.57 -12.96 -28.80
N VAL A 189 -29.83 -11.78 -29.35
CA VAL A 189 -28.78 -10.81 -29.62
C VAL A 189 -28.29 -10.11 -28.34
N SER A 190 -29.16 -9.91 -27.35
CA SER A 190 -28.76 -9.47 -26.02
C SER A 190 -27.81 -10.48 -25.35
N ASP A 191 -28.09 -11.77 -25.45
CA ASP A 191 -27.21 -12.83 -24.91
C ASP A 191 -25.84 -12.81 -25.60
N ILE A 192 -25.82 -12.58 -26.92
CA ILE A 192 -24.58 -12.42 -27.68
C ILE A 192 -23.81 -11.19 -27.19
N ALA A 193 -24.49 -10.06 -26.99
CA ALA A 193 -23.86 -8.83 -26.50
C ALA A 193 -23.23 -9.04 -25.12
N GLU A 194 -23.90 -9.77 -24.22
CA GLU A 194 -23.34 -10.13 -22.90
C GLU A 194 -22.08 -11.00 -23.03
N GLN A 195 -22.10 -12.01 -23.90
CA GLN A 195 -20.92 -12.86 -24.14
C GLN A 195 -19.76 -12.11 -24.78
N VAL A 196 -20.05 -11.20 -25.71
CA VAL A 196 -19.05 -10.32 -26.32
C VAL A 196 -18.44 -9.41 -25.25
N GLY A 197 -19.26 -8.85 -24.36
CA GLY A 197 -18.79 -8.03 -23.25
C GLY A 197 -17.81 -8.77 -22.35
N LEU A 198 -18.16 -10.01 -21.97
CA LEU A 198 -17.29 -10.87 -21.17
C LEU A 198 -15.97 -11.22 -21.89
N ALA A 199 -16.04 -11.54 -23.19
CA ALA A 199 -14.85 -11.90 -23.97
C ALA A 199 -13.87 -10.73 -24.10
N LEU A 200 -14.39 -9.53 -24.35
CA LEU A 200 -13.59 -8.31 -24.48
C LEU A 200 -12.92 -7.94 -23.15
N GLU A 201 -13.64 -8.06 -22.03
CA GLU A 201 -13.05 -7.82 -20.71
C GLU A 201 -11.96 -8.85 -20.37
N ASN A 202 -12.18 -10.12 -20.69
CA ASN A 202 -11.17 -11.16 -20.48
C ASN A 202 -9.90 -10.89 -21.30
N GLN A 203 -10.05 -10.48 -22.56
CA GLN A 203 -8.91 -10.12 -23.41
C GLN A 203 -8.15 -8.92 -22.84
N ARG A 204 -8.86 -7.88 -22.39
CA ARG A 204 -8.28 -6.70 -21.75
C ARG A 204 -7.51 -7.06 -20.48
N LEU A 205 -8.10 -7.86 -19.59
CA LEU A 205 -7.45 -8.34 -18.37
C LEU A 205 -6.21 -9.18 -18.66
N PHE A 206 -6.27 -10.02 -19.70
CA PHE A 206 -5.14 -10.82 -20.15
C PHE A 206 -3.99 -9.93 -20.63
N GLU A 207 -4.27 -8.93 -21.46
CA GLU A 207 -3.26 -7.99 -21.95
C GLU A 207 -2.63 -7.15 -20.83
N GLN A 208 -3.43 -6.66 -19.88
CA GLN A 208 -2.92 -5.95 -18.70
C GLN A 208 -2.02 -6.84 -17.85
N THR A 209 -2.40 -8.11 -17.67
CA THR A 209 -1.57 -9.09 -16.96
C THR A 209 -0.23 -9.32 -17.67
N GLN A 210 -0.25 -9.43 -19.01
CA GLN A 210 0.97 -9.60 -19.80
C GLN A 210 1.91 -8.38 -19.70
N GLN A 211 1.37 -7.16 -19.73
CA GLN A 211 2.17 -5.94 -19.57
C GLN A 211 2.76 -5.82 -18.15
N ALA A 212 1.99 -6.15 -17.12
CA ALA A 212 2.45 -6.16 -15.74
C ALA A 212 3.55 -7.21 -15.52
N LEU A 213 3.41 -8.39 -16.13
CA LEU A 213 4.43 -9.44 -16.11
C LEU A 213 5.72 -8.96 -16.77
N ALA A 214 5.66 -8.39 -17.98
CA ALA A 214 6.83 -7.87 -18.68
C ALA A 214 7.56 -6.78 -17.86
N THR A 215 6.81 -5.91 -17.19
CA THR A 215 7.36 -4.87 -16.30
C THR A 215 8.08 -5.49 -15.10
N THR A 216 7.46 -6.48 -14.46
CA THR A 216 8.02 -7.19 -13.30
C THR A 216 9.28 -7.96 -13.68
N GLU A 217 9.28 -8.64 -14.83
CA GLU A 217 10.46 -9.35 -15.36
C GLU A 217 11.62 -8.38 -15.62
N GLN A 218 11.34 -7.21 -16.19
CA GLN A 218 12.36 -6.18 -16.40
C GLN A 218 12.93 -5.65 -15.08
N GLN A 219 12.09 -5.43 -14.07
CA GLN A 219 12.53 -5.02 -12.73
C GLN A 219 13.40 -6.10 -12.05
N ALA A 220 12.99 -7.37 -12.13
CA ALA A 220 13.75 -8.49 -11.60
C ALA A 220 15.14 -8.58 -12.26
N LYS A 221 15.20 -8.39 -13.59
CA LYS A 221 16.46 -8.34 -14.34
C LYS A 221 17.35 -7.17 -13.89
N ASN A 222 16.78 -5.99 -13.68
CA ASN A 222 17.52 -4.83 -13.17
C ASN A 222 18.08 -5.09 -11.76
N LEU A 223 17.27 -5.68 -10.87
CA LEU A 223 17.67 -6.01 -9.50
C LEU A 223 18.77 -7.08 -9.46
N ALA A 224 18.65 -8.12 -10.30
CA ALA A 224 19.69 -9.13 -10.45
C ALA A 224 21.02 -8.49 -10.90
N THR A 225 20.97 -7.58 -11.88
CA THR A 225 22.14 -6.85 -12.35
C THR A 225 22.76 -5.98 -11.23
N LEU A 226 21.93 -5.30 -10.44
CA LEU A 226 22.40 -4.51 -9.29
C LEU A 226 23.03 -5.37 -8.19
N ASN A 227 22.46 -6.53 -7.90
CA ASN A 227 23.01 -7.47 -6.91
C ASN A 227 24.35 -8.05 -7.38
N GLU A 228 24.48 -8.41 -8.67
CA GLU A 228 25.75 -8.82 -9.26
C GLU A 228 26.81 -7.71 -9.13
N MET A 229 26.45 -6.46 -9.45
CA MET A 229 27.34 -5.31 -9.27
C MET A 229 27.77 -5.16 -7.81
N ALA A 230 26.83 -5.23 -6.86
CA ALA A 230 27.13 -5.09 -5.44
C ALA A 230 28.07 -6.21 -4.95
N ALA A 231 27.87 -7.44 -5.41
CA ALA A 231 28.74 -8.56 -5.09
C ALA A 231 30.16 -8.38 -5.66
N GLU A 232 30.28 -7.97 -6.92
CA GLU A 232 31.57 -7.68 -7.55
C GLU A 232 32.30 -6.52 -6.87
N LEU A 233 31.60 -5.43 -6.54
CA LEU A 233 32.14 -4.28 -5.80
C LEU A 233 32.63 -4.66 -4.40
N ASN A 234 31.92 -5.53 -3.70
CA ASN A 234 32.33 -6.00 -2.37
C ASN A 234 33.60 -6.88 -2.41
N THR A 235 33.91 -7.48 -3.55
CA THR A 235 35.15 -8.26 -3.76
C THR A 235 36.28 -7.46 -4.40
N ALA A 236 36.00 -6.25 -4.88
CA ALA A 236 37.00 -5.39 -5.52
C ALA A 236 38.00 -4.87 -4.48
N ILE A 237 39.28 -5.05 -4.76
CA ILE A 237 40.38 -4.73 -3.81
C ILE A 237 41.17 -3.50 -4.27
N SER A 238 40.84 -2.96 -5.44
CA SER A 238 41.48 -1.78 -6.04
C SER A 238 40.46 -0.80 -6.58
N LEU A 239 40.84 0.49 -6.61
CA LEU A 239 40.01 1.54 -7.23
C LEU A 239 39.71 1.20 -8.70
N ASP A 240 40.68 0.64 -9.43
CA ASP A 240 40.55 0.25 -10.84
C ASP A 240 39.45 -0.81 -11.07
N GLU A 241 39.37 -1.81 -10.20
CA GLU A 241 38.28 -2.81 -10.24
C GLU A 241 36.92 -2.19 -9.93
N ILE A 242 36.86 -1.29 -8.95
CA ILE A 242 35.64 -0.55 -8.60
C ILE A 242 35.16 0.30 -9.79
N TYR A 243 36.06 1.02 -10.46
CA TYR A 243 35.75 1.81 -11.65
C TYR A 243 35.21 0.94 -12.79
N ARG A 244 35.90 -0.17 -13.07
CA ARG A 244 35.51 -1.07 -14.15
C ARG A 244 34.12 -1.64 -13.93
N VAL A 245 33.79 -2.08 -12.71
CA VAL A 245 32.47 -2.62 -12.36
C VAL A 245 31.40 -1.53 -12.43
N ALA A 246 31.67 -0.34 -11.89
CA ALA A 246 30.71 0.77 -11.88
C ALA A 246 30.34 1.24 -13.30
N ILE A 247 31.31 1.37 -14.21
CA ILE A 247 31.08 1.89 -15.57
C ILE A 247 30.50 0.81 -16.51
N SER A 248 31.01 -0.43 -16.46
CA SER A 248 30.58 -1.48 -17.40
C SER A 248 29.14 -1.96 -17.17
N ARG A 249 28.60 -1.80 -15.96
CA ARG A 249 27.29 -2.34 -15.57
C ARG A 249 26.21 -1.29 -15.32
N THR A 250 26.53 0.01 -15.32
CA THR A 250 25.52 1.08 -15.28
C THR A 250 24.85 1.29 -16.64
N LEU A 251 25.60 1.23 -17.73
CA LEU A 251 25.11 1.42 -19.11
C LEU A 251 23.90 0.55 -19.53
N PRO A 252 23.77 -0.72 -19.10
CA PRO A 252 22.59 -1.52 -19.38
C PRO A 252 21.37 -1.19 -18.50
N ILE A 253 21.57 -0.55 -17.34
CA ILE A 253 20.51 -0.27 -16.34
C ILE A 253 19.87 1.09 -16.60
N VAL A 254 20.69 2.09 -16.91
CA VAL A 254 20.23 3.41 -17.32
C VAL A 254 20.26 3.48 -18.83
N ASN A 255 19.14 3.87 -19.45
CA ASN A 255 18.98 3.98 -20.91
C ASN A 255 19.79 5.19 -21.46
N ALA A 256 21.09 5.20 -21.19
CA ALA A 256 22.01 6.31 -21.43
C ALA A 256 23.02 5.94 -22.51
N THR A 257 23.32 6.88 -23.39
CA THR A 257 24.28 6.68 -24.50
C THR A 257 25.74 6.77 -24.04
N TYR A 258 26.00 7.47 -22.93
CA TYR A 258 27.34 7.65 -22.37
C TYR A 258 27.27 7.65 -20.83
N THR A 259 28.31 7.17 -20.16
CA THR A 259 28.46 7.21 -18.70
C THR A 259 29.89 7.64 -18.35
N SER A 260 30.03 8.50 -17.34
CA SER A 260 31.32 8.90 -16.77
C SER A 260 31.26 8.85 -15.25
N LEU A 261 32.39 8.53 -14.62
CA LEU A 261 32.56 8.50 -13.16
C LEU A 261 33.82 9.32 -12.83
N ILE A 262 33.66 10.39 -12.05
CA ILE A 262 34.76 11.29 -11.66
C ILE A 262 34.98 11.13 -10.17
N VAL A 263 36.22 10.86 -9.75
CA VAL A 263 36.59 10.76 -8.35
C VAL A 263 37.47 11.94 -7.97
N LEU A 264 37.07 12.62 -6.90
CA LEU A 264 37.78 13.78 -6.39
C LEU A 264 38.85 13.34 -5.39
N ASN A 265 40.10 13.72 -5.65
CA ASN A 265 41.19 13.48 -4.71
C ASN A 265 41.19 14.57 -3.62
N HIS A 266 40.90 14.18 -2.38
CA HIS A 266 40.78 15.10 -1.24
C HIS A 266 42.13 15.75 -0.84
N GLN A 267 43.26 15.34 -1.43
CA GLN A 267 44.55 15.97 -1.11
C GLN A 267 44.87 17.22 -1.95
N ASN A 268 44.22 17.48 -3.08
CA ASN A 268 44.59 18.62 -3.95
C ASN A 268 43.43 19.39 -4.61
N GLY A 269 42.16 19.04 -4.42
CA GLY A 269 41.03 19.80 -5.00
C GLY A 269 40.98 19.80 -6.54
N THR A 270 41.73 18.92 -7.20
CA THR A 270 41.71 18.69 -8.65
C THR A 270 41.14 17.31 -8.96
N ALA A 271 40.26 17.24 -9.95
CA ALA A 271 39.71 15.97 -10.46
C ALA A 271 40.80 15.22 -11.23
N ASP A 272 41.00 13.94 -10.93
CA ASP A 272 41.65 13.02 -11.87
C ASP A 272 40.58 12.51 -12.83
N SER A 273 40.82 12.75 -14.12
CA SER A 273 39.94 12.39 -15.25
C SER A 273 40.12 10.94 -15.70
#